data_AF-C7N4D0-F1
#
_entry.id   AF-C7N4D0-F1
#
_cell.length_a   1.000
_cell.length_b   1.000
_cell.length_c   1.000
_cell.angle_alpha   90.00
_cell.angle_beta   90.00
_cell.angle_gamma   90.00
#
_symmetry.space_group_name_H-M   'P 1'
#
loop_
_entity.id
_entity.type
_entity.pdbx_description
1 polymer ?
#
loop_
_entity_poly.entity_id
_entity_poly.type
_entity_poly.pdbx_seq_one_letter_code
_entity_poly.pdbx_strand_id
1 'polypeptide(L)'
;MLQQDYLMRLIIQFVAATTRSIEIGKVRPKEAAEGLEDAMSEALDMDASTLLRLEPESLSDILRVSGVDPDLMEYIIRSMLLEAWYLEEANLPKTGQLRRDQARALAYMYGLEDTLDFDIPVEDLETELRRLAEEDGIDFDAPWSDD
;
A
#
# COMPACT_ATOMS: atom_id res chain seq x y z
N MET A 1 22.21 -0.89 -11.27
CA MET A 1 22.04 0.49 -11.78
C MET A 1 20.64 0.61 -12.39
N LEU A 2 20.38 0.25 -13.66
CA LEU A 2 19.05 0.47 -14.28
C LEU A 2 17.83 -0.11 -13.53
N GLN A 3 17.90 -1.34 -13.03
CA GLN A 3 16.78 -1.96 -12.30
C GLN A 3 16.53 -1.30 -10.94
N GLN A 4 17.60 -0.92 -10.24
CA GLN A 4 17.51 -0.23 -8.95
C GLN A 4 16.98 1.20 -9.11
N ASP A 5 17.38 1.90 -10.18
CA ASP A 5 16.88 3.24 -10.51
C ASP A 5 15.39 3.21 -10.89
N TYR A 6 14.93 2.13 -11.53
CA TYR A 6 13.52 1.92 -11.85
C TYR A 6 12.70 1.61 -10.60
N LEU A 7 13.15 0.67 -9.76
CA LEU A 7 12.48 0.33 -8.51
C LEU A 7 12.34 1.56 -7.61
N MET A 8 13.43 2.32 -7.42
CA MET A 8 13.40 3.51 -6.59
C MET A 8 12.42 4.55 -7.11
N ARG A 9 12.34 4.73 -8.44
CA ARG A 9 11.33 5.61 -9.05
C ARG A 9 9.91 5.15 -8.75
N LEU A 10 9.65 3.83 -8.85
CA LEU A 10 8.35 3.25 -8.58
C LEU A 10 7.94 3.45 -7.12
N ILE A 11 8.86 3.23 -6.18
CA ILE A 11 8.62 3.46 -4.75
C ILE A 11 8.36 4.95 -4.49
N ILE A 12 9.16 5.87 -5.05
CA ILE A 12 8.94 7.32 -4.90
C ILE A 12 7.54 7.73 -5.40
N GLN A 13 7.12 7.23 -6.57
CA GLN A 13 5.79 7.51 -7.12
C GLN A 13 4.67 6.95 -6.22
N PHE A 14 4.85 5.72 -5.73
CA PHE A 14 3.91 5.07 -4.84
C PHE A 14 3.77 5.81 -3.50
N VAL A 15 4.89 6.22 -2.89
CA VAL A 15 4.92 6.99 -1.65
C VAL A 15 4.19 8.32 -1.85
N ALA A 16 4.49 9.05 -2.92
CA ALA A 16 3.82 10.32 -3.21
C ALA A 16 2.29 10.16 -3.38
N ALA A 17 1.83 9.07 -4.01
CA ALA A 17 0.40 8.77 -4.10
C ALA A 17 -0.23 8.39 -2.76
N THR A 18 0.51 7.66 -1.92
CA THR A 18 0.11 7.29 -0.56
C THR A 18 -0.04 8.53 0.33
N THR A 19 0.91 9.47 0.29
CA THR A 19 0.84 10.75 1.02
C THR A 19 -0.42 11.54 0.66
N ARG A 20 -0.75 11.66 -0.64
CA ARG A 20 -1.98 12.35 -1.09
C ARG A 20 -3.24 11.73 -0.51
N SER A 21 -3.29 10.40 -0.41
CA SER A 21 -4.44 9.70 0.17
C SER A 21 -4.54 9.93 1.69
N ILE A 22 -3.40 9.97 2.38
CA ILE A 22 -3.32 10.26 3.81
C ILE A 22 -3.88 11.65 4.15
N GLU A 23 -3.50 12.68 3.40
CA GLU A 23 -3.94 14.06 3.65
C GLU A 23 -5.46 14.21 3.67
N ILE A 24 -6.16 13.45 2.84
CA ILE A 24 -7.61 13.55 2.69
C ILE A 24 -8.37 12.50 3.52
N GLY A 25 -7.68 11.47 4.02
CA GLY A 25 -8.27 10.27 4.62
C GLY A 25 -9.19 10.50 5.81
N LYS A 26 -8.87 11.47 6.67
CA LYS A 26 -9.71 11.81 7.84
C LYS A 26 -11.03 12.50 7.46
N VAL A 27 -11.09 13.15 6.29
CA VAL A 27 -12.25 13.94 5.87
C VAL A 27 -13.05 13.22 4.78
N ARG A 28 -12.34 12.51 3.89
CA ARG A 28 -12.89 11.82 2.72
C ARG A 28 -12.33 10.39 2.65
N PRO A 29 -12.66 9.52 3.63
CA PRO A 29 -12.05 8.19 3.74
C PRO A 29 -12.29 7.34 2.49
N LYS A 30 -13.48 7.41 1.88
CA LYS A 30 -13.75 6.67 0.64
C LYS A 30 -12.82 7.08 -0.50
N GLU A 31 -12.61 8.39 -0.69
CA GLU A 31 -11.73 8.90 -1.75
C GLU A 31 -10.26 8.57 -1.46
N ALA A 32 -9.85 8.54 -0.19
CA ALA A 32 -8.51 8.09 0.20
C ALA A 32 -8.30 6.60 -0.08
N ALA A 33 -9.29 5.75 0.21
CA ALA A 33 -9.22 4.33 -0.14
C ALA A 33 -9.09 4.12 -1.65
N GLU A 34 -9.89 4.83 -2.45
CA GLU A 34 -9.81 4.80 -3.92
C GLU A 34 -8.43 5.28 -4.42
N GLY A 35 -7.86 6.32 -3.82
CA GLY A 35 -6.52 6.82 -4.16
C GLY A 35 -5.40 5.84 -3.83
N LEU A 36 -5.48 5.12 -2.71
CA LEU A 36 -4.53 4.05 -2.39
C LEU A 36 -4.66 2.87 -3.34
N GLU A 37 -5.88 2.52 -3.73
CA GLU A 37 -6.11 1.45 -4.71
C GLU A 37 -5.53 1.80 -6.08
N ASP A 38 -5.73 3.04 -6.55
CA ASP A 38 -5.14 3.51 -7.80
C ASP A 38 -3.60 3.50 -7.73
N ALA A 39 -3.02 3.90 -6.60
CA ALA A 39 -1.58 3.86 -6.38
C ALA A 39 -1.02 2.42 -6.46
N MET A 40 -1.70 1.46 -5.83
CA MET A 40 -1.30 0.05 -5.87
C MET A 40 -1.50 -0.55 -7.26
N SER A 41 -2.58 -0.18 -7.94
CA SER A 41 -2.86 -0.57 -9.32
C SER A 41 -1.74 -0.14 -10.27
N GLU A 42 -1.28 1.11 -10.16
CA GLU A 42 -0.16 1.63 -10.93
C GLU A 42 1.17 0.93 -10.57
N ALA A 43 1.45 0.77 -9.27
CA ALA A 43 2.70 0.15 -8.80
C ALA A 43 2.83 -1.32 -9.21
N LEU A 44 1.71 -2.05 -9.26
CA LEU A 44 1.68 -3.48 -9.56
C LEU A 44 1.38 -3.79 -11.03
N ASP A 45 1.13 -2.76 -11.86
CA ASP A 45 0.66 -2.89 -13.25
C ASP A 45 -0.55 -3.84 -13.38
N MET A 46 -1.52 -3.66 -12.46
CA MET A 46 -2.73 -4.48 -12.36
C MET A 46 -3.95 -3.58 -12.26
N ASP A 47 -5.05 -3.94 -12.93
CA ASP A 47 -6.32 -3.20 -12.83
C ASP A 47 -6.85 -3.18 -11.38
N ALA A 48 -7.13 -1.97 -10.87
CA ALA A 48 -7.68 -1.74 -9.53
C ALA A 48 -8.90 -2.62 -9.23
N SER A 49 -9.87 -2.67 -10.14
CA SER A 49 -11.09 -3.45 -9.89
C SER A 49 -10.83 -4.96 -9.78
N THR A 50 -9.79 -5.43 -10.45
CA THR A 50 -9.31 -6.81 -10.40
C THR A 50 -8.58 -7.06 -9.08
N LEU A 51 -7.65 -6.18 -8.71
CA LEU A 51 -6.84 -6.30 -7.50
C LEU A 51 -7.72 -6.38 -6.24
N LEU A 52 -8.69 -5.47 -6.09
CA LEU A 52 -9.63 -5.49 -4.97
C LEU A 52 -10.51 -6.74 -4.89
N ARG A 53 -10.75 -7.44 -6.01
CA ARG A 53 -11.65 -8.61 -6.08
C ARG A 53 -10.94 -9.95 -5.90
N LEU A 54 -9.61 -9.98 -5.96
CA LEU A 54 -8.87 -11.23 -5.83
C LEU A 54 -9.03 -11.79 -4.42
N GLU A 55 -9.20 -13.10 -4.32
CA GLU A 55 -9.08 -13.79 -3.03
C GLU A 55 -7.64 -13.66 -2.51
N PRO A 56 -7.42 -13.62 -1.17
CA PRO A 56 -6.09 -13.41 -0.59
C PRO A 56 -5.00 -14.32 -1.14
N GLU A 57 -5.27 -15.62 -1.22
CA GLU A 57 -4.34 -16.61 -1.76
C GLU A 57 -4.02 -16.34 -3.24
N SER A 58 -5.06 -16.04 -4.03
CA SER A 58 -4.90 -15.75 -5.47
C SER A 58 -4.05 -14.50 -5.71
N LEU A 59 -4.25 -13.44 -4.93
CA LEU A 59 -3.41 -12.24 -5.01
C LEU A 59 -1.95 -12.57 -4.69
N SER A 60 -1.71 -13.30 -3.59
CA SER A 60 -0.35 -13.65 -3.17
C SER A 60 0.37 -14.53 -4.20
N ASP A 61 -0.32 -15.48 -4.83
CA ASP A 61 0.23 -16.33 -5.88
C ASP A 61 0.58 -15.53 -7.14
N ILE A 62 -0.29 -14.61 -7.56
CA ILE A 62 -0.06 -13.76 -8.74
C ILE A 62 1.17 -12.87 -8.52
N LEU A 63 1.24 -12.16 -7.39
CA LEU A 63 2.34 -11.23 -7.12
C LEU A 63 3.68 -11.94 -6.93
N ARG A 64 3.67 -13.15 -6.34
CA ARG A 64 4.86 -14.00 -6.28
C ARG A 64 5.37 -14.35 -7.67
N VAL A 65 4.49 -14.74 -8.58
CA VAL A 65 4.86 -15.15 -9.95
C VAL A 65 5.34 -13.95 -10.78
N SER A 66 4.77 -12.77 -10.59
CA SER A 66 5.23 -11.55 -11.27
C SER A 66 6.57 -11.05 -10.77
N GLY A 67 7.04 -11.53 -9.61
CA GLY A 67 8.36 -11.22 -9.09
C GLY A 67 8.48 -9.78 -8.60
N VAL A 68 7.42 -9.24 -8.01
CA VAL A 68 7.44 -7.91 -7.37
C VAL A 68 8.54 -7.86 -6.31
N ASP A 69 9.27 -6.76 -6.27
CA ASP A 69 10.38 -6.58 -5.34
C ASP A 69 9.90 -6.52 -3.88
N PRO A 70 10.55 -7.22 -2.92
CA PRO A 70 10.18 -7.17 -1.52
C PRO A 70 10.15 -5.77 -0.91
N ASP A 71 11.05 -4.88 -1.33
CA ASP A 71 11.14 -3.51 -0.80
C ASP A 71 9.88 -2.72 -1.16
N LEU A 72 9.39 -2.84 -2.40
CA LEU A 72 8.10 -2.27 -2.81
C LEU A 72 6.94 -2.94 -2.08
N MET A 73 7.03 -4.25 -1.83
CA MET A 73 5.92 -4.98 -1.21
C MET A 73 5.64 -4.56 0.23
N GLU A 74 6.65 -4.16 1.00
CA GLU A 74 6.40 -3.65 2.34
C GLU A 74 5.51 -2.40 2.31
N TYR A 75 5.78 -1.46 1.39
CA TYR A 75 4.93 -0.29 1.18
C TYR A 75 3.50 -0.67 0.76
N ILE A 76 3.36 -1.60 -0.20
CA ILE A 76 2.04 -2.06 -0.66
C ILE A 76 1.25 -2.63 0.51
N ILE A 77 1.84 -3.54 1.29
CA ILE A 77 1.13 -4.21 2.39
C ILE A 77 0.70 -3.20 3.47
N ARG A 78 1.58 -2.27 3.86
CA ARG A 78 1.23 -1.21 4.84
C ARG A 78 0.13 -0.31 4.30
N SER A 79 0.18 0.07 3.02
CA SER A 79 -0.88 0.86 2.36
C SER A 79 -2.20 0.09 2.24
N MET A 80 -2.18 -1.24 2.04
CA MET A 80 -3.41 -2.05 2.08
C MET A 80 -4.06 -2.03 3.46
N LEU A 81 -3.27 -2.09 4.54
CA LEU A 81 -3.81 -1.98 5.90
C LEU A 81 -4.42 -0.59 6.16
N LEU A 82 -3.80 0.46 5.64
CA LEU A 82 -4.32 1.83 5.72
C LEU A 82 -5.61 1.99 4.90
N GLU A 83 -5.64 1.46 3.68
CA GLU A 83 -6.85 1.44 2.83
C GLU A 83 -7.98 0.68 3.51
N ALA A 84 -7.69 -0.45 4.15
CA ALA A 84 -8.69 -1.23 4.88
C ALA A 84 -9.41 -0.42 5.96
N TRP A 85 -8.68 0.45 6.66
CA TRP A 85 -9.26 1.35 7.65
C TRP A 85 -10.07 2.46 7.01
N TYR A 86 -9.57 3.09 5.93
CA TYR A 86 -10.36 4.07 5.18
C TYR A 86 -11.67 3.46 4.66
N LEU A 87 -11.66 2.20 4.23
CA LEU A 87 -12.87 1.47 3.84
C LEU A 87 -13.82 1.28 5.03
N GLU A 88 -13.32 1.00 6.23
CA GLU A 88 -14.15 0.90 7.43
C GLU A 88 -14.76 2.23 7.85
N GLU A 89 -13.97 3.31 7.86
CA GLU A 89 -14.45 4.67 8.11
C GLU A 89 -15.47 5.13 7.05
N ALA A 90 -15.35 4.61 5.83
CA ALA A 90 -16.33 4.78 4.76
C ALA A 90 -17.55 3.84 4.86
N ASN A 91 -17.70 3.10 5.96
CA ASN A 91 -18.78 2.15 6.22
C ASN A 91 -18.85 0.98 5.20
N LEU A 92 -17.68 0.51 4.75
CA LEU A 92 -17.46 -0.65 3.86
C LEU A 92 -16.65 -1.77 4.55
N PRO A 93 -17.08 -2.26 5.74
CA PRO A 93 -16.24 -3.13 6.58
C PRO A 93 -15.92 -4.49 5.96
N LYS A 94 -16.78 -5.03 5.08
CA LYS A 94 -16.49 -6.29 4.38
C LYS A 94 -15.33 -6.15 3.40
N THR A 95 -15.29 -5.03 2.69
CA THR A 95 -14.21 -4.72 1.76
C THR A 95 -12.92 -4.44 2.52
N GLY A 96 -13.00 -3.69 3.63
CA GLY A 96 -11.85 -3.48 4.52
C GLY A 96 -11.29 -4.79 5.08
N GLN A 97 -12.17 -5.73 5.50
CA GLN A 97 -11.70 -7.03 5.98
C GLN A 97 -11.01 -7.85 4.88
N LEU A 98 -11.58 -7.91 3.67
CA LEU A 98 -10.93 -8.56 2.54
C LEU A 98 -9.53 -7.99 2.30
N ARG A 99 -9.40 -6.66 2.37
CA ARG A 99 -8.12 -5.99 2.18
C ARG A 99 -7.08 -6.37 3.24
N ARG A 100 -7.48 -6.47 4.50
CA ARG A 100 -6.60 -6.98 5.58
C ARG A 100 -6.18 -8.42 5.34
N ASP A 101 -7.11 -9.27 4.92
CA ASP A 101 -6.81 -10.68 4.67
C ASP A 101 -5.81 -10.83 3.50
N GLN A 102 -5.98 -10.03 2.44
CA GLN A 102 -5.03 -9.94 1.33
C GLN A 102 -3.64 -9.44 1.79
N ALA A 103 -3.59 -8.36 2.58
CA ALA A 103 -2.35 -7.81 3.13
C ALA A 103 -1.58 -8.85 3.97
N ARG A 104 -2.31 -9.59 4.81
CA ARG A 104 -1.76 -10.69 5.61
C ARG A 104 -1.21 -11.83 4.74
N ALA A 105 -1.95 -12.24 3.70
CA ALA A 105 -1.49 -13.29 2.78
C ALA A 105 -0.19 -12.88 2.07
N LEU A 106 -0.08 -11.62 1.66
CA LEU A 106 1.13 -11.09 1.04
C LEU A 106 2.31 -11.05 2.01
N ALA A 107 2.12 -10.60 3.23
CA ALA A 107 3.22 -10.58 4.20
C ALA A 107 3.79 -11.97 4.47
N TYR A 108 2.94 -12.98 4.67
CA TYR A 108 3.40 -14.37 4.82
C TYR A 108 4.12 -14.90 3.58
N MET A 109 3.67 -14.52 2.38
CA MET A 109 4.30 -14.94 1.12
C MET A 109 5.68 -14.28 0.95
N TYR A 110 5.84 -13.02 1.35
CA TYR A 110 7.08 -12.26 1.19
C TYR A 110 8.04 -12.37 2.39
N GLY A 111 7.64 -13.03 3.49
CA GLY A 111 8.46 -13.16 4.70
C GLY A 111 8.54 -11.85 5.52
N LEU A 112 7.49 -11.04 5.46
CA LEU A 112 7.37 -9.73 6.10
C LEU A 112 6.48 -9.75 7.36
N GLU A 113 6.08 -10.93 7.82
CA GLU A 113 5.21 -11.08 9.00
C GLU A 113 5.84 -10.55 10.30
N ASP A 114 7.17 -10.54 10.40
CA ASP A 114 7.90 -10.06 11.58
C ASP A 114 8.22 -8.56 11.51
N THR A 115 8.20 -7.97 10.31
CA THR A 115 8.45 -6.52 10.10
C THR A 115 7.16 -5.70 10.17
N LEU A 116 6.01 -6.38 10.12
CA LEU A 116 4.68 -5.80 10.15
C LEU A 116 3.96 -6.23 11.43
N ASP A 117 3.69 -5.27 12.31
CA ASP A 117 2.75 -5.50 13.39
C ASP A 117 1.32 -5.26 12.86
N PHE A 118 0.59 -6.36 12.64
CA PHE A 118 -0.79 -6.34 12.14
C PHE A 118 -1.82 -5.91 13.20
N ASP A 119 -1.39 -5.85 14.46
CA ASP A 119 -2.22 -5.45 15.59
C ASP A 119 -1.97 -3.98 15.98
N ILE A 120 -1.11 -3.24 15.25
CA ILE A 120 -0.98 -1.79 15.48
C ILE A 120 -2.27 -1.07 15.12
N PRO A 121 -2.64 -0.04 15.91
CA PRO A 121 -3.65 0.92 15.49
C PRO A 121 -3.31 1.48 14.11
N VAL A 122 -4.30 1.63 13.23
CA VAL A 122 -4.06 2.20 11.90
C VAL A 122 -3.51 3.63 11.97
N GLU A 123 -3.83 4.37 13.02
CA GLU A 123 -3.27 5.70 13.24
C GLU A 123 -1.73 5.68 13.32
N ASP A 124 -1.15 4.54 13.69
CA ASP A 124 0.30 4.32 13.73
C ASP A 124 0.85 3.82 12.36
N LEU A 125 0.01 3.32 11.44
CA LEU A 125 0.44 2.91 10.08
C LEU A 125 0.97 4.09 9.25
N GLU A 126 0.36 5.27 9.36
CA GLU A 126 0.87 6.48 8.70
C GLU A 126 2.30 6.78 9.19
N THR A 127 2.51 6.70 10.50
CA THR A 127 3.82 6.94 11.12
C THR A 127 4.85 5.93 10.63
N GLU A 128 4.48 4.67 10.51
CA GLU A 128 5.36 3.62 9.99
C GLU A 128 5.68 3.78 8.49
N LEU A 129 4.70 4.18 7.67
CA LEU A 129 4.93 4.47 6.25
C LEU A 129 5.90 5.64 6.07
N ARG A 130 5.78 6.68 6.91
CA ARG A 130 6.74 7.80 6.96
C ARG A 130 8.14 7.31 7.35
N ARG A 131 8.24 6.51 8.42
CA ARG A 131 9.51 5.93 8.89
C ARG A 131 10.19 5.11 7.78
N LEU A 132 9.43 4.27 7.08
CA LEU A 132 9.95 3.43 6.00
C LEU A 132 10.49 4.29 4.85
N ALA A 133 9.74 5.32 4.43
CA ALA A 133 10.19 6.27 3.41
C ALA A 133 11.48 7.01 3.82
N GLU A 134 11.56 7.48 5.07
CA GLU A 134 12.76 8.13 5.59
C GLU A 134 13.99 7.20 5.60
N GLU A 135 13.81 5.92 5.93
CA GLU A 135 14.88 4.91 5.90
C GLU A 135 15.41 4.68 4.49
N ASP A 136 14.54 4.75 3.48
CA ASP A 136 14.89 4.67 2.06
C ASP A 136 15.42 6.01 1.50
N GLY A 137 15.45 7.08 2.31
CA GLY A 137 15.89 8.41 1.90
C GLY A 137 14.88 9.14 1.00
N ILE A 138 13.61 8.76 1.07
CA ILE A 138 12.48 9.36 0.35
C ILE A 138 11.83 10.39 1.26
N ASP A 139 11.74 11.63 0.77
CA ASP A 139 11.06 12.70 1.49
C ASP A 139 9.53 12.53 1.38
N PHE A 140 8.92 11.98 2.43
CA PHE A 140 7.49 11.72 2.50
C PHE A 140 6.65 13.00 2.52
N ASP A 141 7.22 14.10 3.01
CA ASP A 141 6.58 15.42 3.15
C ASP A 141 6.94 16.36 2.00
N ALA A 142 7.67 15.89 0.99
CA ALA A 142 8.03 16.69 -0.17
C ALA A 142 6.76 17.27 -0.81
N PRO A 143 6.67 18.60 -1.01
CA PRO A 143 5.53 19.20 -1.66
C PRO A 143 5.42 18.63 -3.07
N TRP A 144 4.26 18.05 -3.37
CA TRP A 144 3.97 17.48 -4.67
C TRP A 144 4.10 18.54 -5.78
N SER A 145 4.82 18.22 -6.85
CA SER A 145 4.88 19.03 -8.08
C SER A 145 4.09 18.34 -9.18
N ASP A 146 3.03 18.98 -9.68
CA ASP A 146 2.18 18.53 -10.81
C ASP A 146 2.90 18.47 -12.17
N ASP A 147 4.23 18.61 -12.22
CA ASP A 147 4.99 18.81 -13.46
C ASP A 147 5.00 17.58 -14.39
#